data_AF-A0A8B9LZP6-F1
#
_entry.id   AF-A0A8B9LZP6-F1
#
_cell.length_a   1.000
_cell.length_b   1.000
_cell.length_c   1.000
_cell.angle_alpha   90.00
_cell.angle_beta   90.00
_cell.angle_gamma   90.00
#
_symmetry.space_group_name_H-M   'P 1'
#
loop_
_entity.id
_entity.type
_entity.pdbx_description
1 polymer ?
#
loop_
_entity_poly.entity_id
_entity_poly.type
_entity_poly.pdbx_seq_one_letter_code
_entity_poly.pdbx_strand_id
1 'polypeptide(L)'
;MVKICCSLLLLSLLSGQLNANPGLKVRITQKGLEYAKEVGLEILKQNMEKDHFPDLTGHEKFGLGNLKYNISRIHITAVEFPSASISLIPGTGIKLVIGNASLTIDMNWNIRTWMFKDSGRSTVYISKVFVTAIFSTPLDNTGHTSIALTSCRTTSGDIDIKLSGKSGFLHNFFIKYLKKPIHRSLVTNSCPNIRSGIQLIDEDLRSLNVLMPIDDLAEVDYSLNSLPAVFRPFIDLDLKVIACSAICQDCYGFLLLYDPLSKMNMTA
;
A
#
# COMPACT_ATOMS: atom_id res chain seq x y z
N MET A 1 -36.49 -39.95 20.40
CA MET A 1 -36.13 -38.55 20.06
C MET A 1 -34.63 -38.28 20.14
N VAL A 2 -33.93 -38.62 21.24
CA VAL A 2 -32.46 -38.39 21.39
C VAL A 2 -31.60 -39.07 20.31
N LYS A 3 -31.99 -40.26 19.85
CA LYS A 3 -31.27 -40.99 18.78
C LYS A 3 -31.29 -40.28 17.42
N ILE A 4 -32.36 -39.54 17.11
CA ILE A 4 -32.53 -38.85 15.82
C ILE A 4 -31.65 -37.58 15.78
N CYS A 5 -31.59 -36.85 16.89
CA CYS A 5 -30.66 -35.72 17.06
C CYS A 5 -29.19 -36.17 16.98
N CYS A 6 -28.83 -37.29 17.62
CA CYS A 6 -27.47 -37.82 17.53
C CYS A 6 -27.12 -38.24 16.10
N SER A 7 -28.04 -38.86 15.35
CA SER A 7 -27.79 -39.22 13.94
C SER A 7 -27.68 -37.99 13.03
N LEU A 8 -28.42 -36.91 13.27
CA LEU A 8 -28.28 -35.65 12.52
C LEU A 8 -26.97 -34.93 12.83
N LEU A 9 -26.53 -34.92 14.10
CA LEU A 9 -25.21 -34.43 14.50
C LEU A 9 -24.06 -35.29 13.93
N LEU A 10 -24.24 -36.61 13.84
CA LEU A 10 -23.25 -37.47 13.18
C LEU A 10 -23.19 -37.23 11.67
N LEU A 11 -24.32 -36.98 10.99
CA LEU A 11 -24.32 -36.64 9.57
C LEU A 11 -23.68 -35.27 9.30
N SER A 12 -23.83 -34.27 10.18
CA SER A 12 -23.16 -32.98 10.02
C SER A 12 -21.64 -33.08 10.28
N LEU A 13 -21.20 -33.97 11.18
CA LEU A 13 -19.79 -34.28 11.43
C LEU A 13 -19.13 -35.08 10.29
N LEU A 14 -19.91 -35.82 9.50
CA LEU A 14 -19.46 -36.61 8.34
C LEU A 14 -19.39 -35.81 7.03
N SER A 15 -19.92 -34.58 7.02
CA SER A 15 -19.64 -33.57 5.99
C SER A 15 -18.21 -33.06 6.17
N GLY A 16 -17.24 -33.96 6.00
CA GLY A 16 -15.83 -33.64 5.97
C GLY A 16 -15.59 -32.49 5.01
N GLN A 17 -14.58 -31.69 5.33
CA GLN A 17 -14.10 -30.52 4.60
C GLN A 17 -13.88 -30.82 3.11
N LEU A 18 -14.93 -30.86 2.31
CA LEU A 18 -14.81 -30.72 0.88
C LEU A 18 -14.34 -29.29 0.65
N ASN A 19 -13.26 -29.11 -0.09
CA ASN A 19 -12.90 -27.82 -0.66
C ASN A 19 -14.15 -27.26 -1.35
N ALA A 20 -14.86 -26.38 -0.63
CA ALA A 20 -16.10 -25.82 -1.12
C ALA A 20 -15.76 -25.02 -2.38
N ASN A 21 -16.47 -25.28 -3.47
CA ASN A 21 -16.36 -24.43 -4.64
C ASN A 21 -16.69 -22.99 -4.21
N PRO A 22 -15.90 -21.98 -4.60
CA PRO A 22 -16.18 -20.60 -4.22
C PRO A 22 -17.56 -20.19 -4.72
N GLY A 23 -18.31 -19.47 -3.88
CA GLY A 23 -19.62 -18.92 -4.25
C GLY A 23 -19.48 -17.78 -5.26
N LEU A 24 -18.38 -17.03 -5.19
CA LEU A 24 -18.02 -16.00 -6.16
C LEU A 24 -16.51 -16.02 -6.40
N LYS A 25 -16.13 -15.91 -7.68
CA LYS A 25 -14.73 -15.75 -8.08
C LYS A 25 -14.55 -14.35 -8.66
N VAL A 26 -13.78 -13.51 -7.96
CA VAL A 26 -13.40 -12.18 -8.42
C VAL A 26 -12.05 -12.26 -9.10
N ARG A 27 -11.95 -11.72 -10.32
CA ARG A 27 -10.70 -11.74 -11.11
C ARG A 27 -10.15 -10.35 -11.33
N ILE A 28 -8.97 -10.08 -10.77
CA ILE A 28 -8.22 -8.85 -11.01
C ILE A 28 -7.27 -9.09 -12.18
N THR A 29 -7.51 -8.42 -13.30
CA THR A 29 -6.66 -8.53 -14.50
C THR A 29 -5.45 -7.59 -14.43
N GLN A 30 -4.45 -7.84 -15.28
CA GLN A 30 -3.33 -6.91 -15.49
C GLN A 30 -3.80 -5.47 -15.78
N LYS A 31 -4.91 -5.28 -16.51
CA LYS A 31 -5.48 -3.94 -16.78
C LYS A 31 -6.03 -3.29 -15.51
N GLY A 32 -6.63 -4.07 -14.61
CA GLY A 32 -7.07 -3.58 -13.30
C GLY A 32 -5.89 -3.15 -12.42
N LEU A 33 -4.78 -3.90 -12.45
CA LEU A 33 -3.54 -3.52 -11.75
C LEU A 33 -2.92 -2.27 -12.35
N GLU A 34 -2.93 -2.14 -13.68
CA GLU A 34 -2.44 -0.94 -14.36
C GLU A 34 -3.23 0.30 -13.91
N TYR A 35 -4.56 0.19 -13.83
CA TYR A 35 -5.41 1.26 -13.29
C TYR A 35 -5.07 1.58 -11.83
N ALA A 36 -4.94 0.56 -10.97
CA ALA A 36 -4.58 0.74 -9.56
C ALA A 36 -3.21 1.43 -9.40
N LYS A 37 -2.24 1.10 -10.27
CA LYS A 37 -0.93 1.75 -10.32
C LYS A 37 -1.06 3.24 -10.64
N GLU A 38 -1.81 3.61 -11.68
CA GLU A 38 -2.00 5.03 -12.04
C GLU A 38 -2.66 5.83 -10.91
N VAL A 39 -3.76 5.31 -10.34
CA VAL A 39 -4.44 5.95 -9.21
C VAL A 39 -3.53 6.05 -7.98
N GLY A 40 -2.83 4.97 -7.64
CA GLY A 40 -1.94 4.93 -6.48
C GLY A 40 -0.76 5.89 -6.58
N LEU A 41 -0.18 6.06 -7.77
CA LEU A 41 0.92 7.02 -8.00
C LEU A 41 0.44 8.46 -7.90
N GLU A 42 -0.77 8.76 -8.37
CA GLU A 42 -1.35 10.10 -8.25
C GLU A 42 -1.66 10.46 -6.78
N ILE A 43 -2.23 9.51 -6.02
CA ILE A 43 -2.43 9.69 -4.57
C ILE A 43 -1.10 9.90 -3.86
N LEU A 44 -0.08 9.10 -4.20
CA LEU A 44 1.25 9.23 -3.63
C LEU A 44 1.86 10.63 -3.90
N LYS A 45 1.75 11.11 -5.14
CA LYS A 45 2.20 12.45 -5.53
C LYS A 45 1.54 13.52 -4.67
N GLN A 46 0.21 13.48 -4.55
CA GLN A 46 -0.54 14.48 -3.78
C GLN A 46 -0.19 14.46 -2.29
N ASN A 47 0.07 13.27 -1.72
CA ASN A 47 0.47 13.15 -0.33
C ASN A 47 1.88 13.72 -0.10
N MET A 48 2.83 13.41 -0.98
CA MET A 48 4.19 13.95 -0.89
C MET A 48 4.23 15.47 -1.04
N GLU A 49 3.40 16.04 -1.91
CA GLU A 49 3.28 17.49 -2.09
C GLU A 49 2.58 18.18 -0.91
N LYS A 50 1.77 17.48 -0.11
CA LYS A 50 1.13 18.04 1.11
C LYS A 50 2.00 17.91 2.36
N ASP A 51 2.99 17.03 2.33
CA ASP A 51 3.86 16.78 3.48
C ASP A 51 4.71 18.00 3.83
N HIS A 52 4.85 18.21 5.15
CA HIS A 52 5.65 19.28 5.72
C HIS A 52 6.91 18.67 6.35
N PHE A 53 8.08 19.07 5.84
CA PHE A 53 9.35 18.61 6.37
C PHE A 53 9.83 19.54 7.49
N PRO A 54 10.37 18.99 8.59
CA PRO A 54 10.86 19.81 9.70
C PRO A 54 12.07 20.63 9.30
N ASP A 55 12.22 21.80 9.91
CA ASP A 55 13.37 22.68 9.71
C ASP A 55 14.68 21.96 10.09
N LEU A 56 15.70 22.10 9.25
CA LEU A 56 17.03 21.53 9.48
C LEU A 56 17.97 22.61 9.96
N THR A 57 18.50 22.44 11.17
CA THR A 57 19.49 23.37 11.74
C THR A 57 20.74 22.63 12.15
N GLY A 58 21.90 23.30 12.06
CA GLY A 58 23.16 22.67 12.41
C GLY A 58 24.35 23.61 12.34
N HIS A 59 25.52 23.05 12.66
CA HIS A 59 26.80 23.75 12.58
C HIS A 59 27.82 22.87 11.86
N GLU A 60 28.55 23.46 10.93
CA GLU A 60 29.59 22.79 10.16
C GLU A 60 30.90 23.58 10.25
N LYS A 61 32.04 22.87 10.22
CA LYS A 61 33.34 23.55 10.13
C LYS A 61 33.53 24.07 8.71
N PHE A 62 33.77 25.37 8.57
CA PHE A 62 34.03 26.01 7.28
C PHE A 62 35.21 26.99 7.39
N GLY A 63 36.33 26.67 6.73
CA GLY A 63 37.56 27.44 6.86
C GLY A 63 38.10 27.41 8.30
N LEU A 64 38.37 28.60 8.85
CA LEU A 64 38.88 28.79 10.22
C LEU A 64 37.77 28.96 11.28
N GLY A 65 36.49 28.85 10.90
CA GLY A 65 35.37 29.10 11.80
C GLY A 65 34.23 28.11 11.65
N ASN A 66 33.17 28.37 12.44
CA ASN A 66 31.94 27.59 12.39
C ASN A 66 30.92 28.29 11.49
N LEU A 67 30.26 27.50 10.64
CA LEU A 67 29.15 27.88 9.80
C LEU A 67 27.88 27.34 10.47
N LYS A 68 27.02 28.23 10.94
CA LYS A 68 25.68 27.89 11.40
C LYS A 68 24.72 27.95 10.22
N TYR A 69 23.90 26.92 10.03
CA TYR A 69 22.88 26.93 9.00
C TYR A 69 21.49 26.65 9.60
N ASN A 70 20.48 27.21 8.93
CA ASN A 70 19.08 26.91 9.13
C ASN A 70 18.44 26.79 7.73
N ILE A 71 17.83 25.64 7.46
CA ILE A 71 17.05 25.38 6.27
C ILE A 71 15.61 25.21 6.74
N SER A 72 14.71 26.02 6.21
CA SER A 72 13.31 26.05 6.62
C SER A 72 12.38 26.07 5.42
N ARG A 73 11.08 25.87 5.68
CA ARG A 73 10.06 25.79 4.63
C ARG A 73 10.44 24.78 3.54
N ILE A 74 10.93 23.62 3.96
CA ILE A 74 11.27 22.53 3.06
C ILE A 74 9.95 21.92 2.59
N HIS A 75 9.67 22.06 1.29
CA HIS A 75 8.40 21.65 0.72
C HIS A 75 8.61 21.05 -0.66
N ILE A 76 8.00 19.89 -0.90
CA ILE A 76 8.00 19.24 -2.20
C ILE A 76 6.95 19.94 -3.06
N THR A 77 7.38 20.58 -4.15
CA THR A 77 6.51 21.33 -5.05
C THR A 77 6.10 20.55 -6.28
N ALA A 78 6.85 19.50 -6.63
CA ALA A 78 6.48 18.60 -7.71
C ALA A 78 7.09 17.21 -7.51
N VAL A 79 6.30 16.18 -7.80
CA VAL A 79 6.77 14.79 -7.94
C VAL A 79 6.36 14.26 -9.31
N GLU A 80 7.28 13.53 -9.97
CA GLU A 80 6.98 12.88 -11.25
C GLU A 80 7.45 11.42 -11.26
N PHE A 81 6.62 10.57 -11.85
CA PHE A 81 6.86 9.14 -12.03
C PHE A 81 6.81 8.79 -13.53
N PRO A 82 7.81 9.22 -14.33
CA PRO A 82 7.74 9.13 -15.79
C PRO A 82 7.77 7.69 -16.30
N SER A 83 8.31 6.75 -15.52
CA SER A 83 8.28 5.33 -15.84
C SER A 83 7.82 4.56 -14.60
N ALA A 84 6.66 3.91 -14.70
CA ALA A 84 6.20 2.99 -13.68
C ALA A 84 5.52 1.78 -14.33
N SER A 85 5.86 0.59 -13.85
CA SER A 85 5.32 -0.67 -14.34
C SER A 85 4.86 -1.53 -13.18
N ILE A 86 3.74 -2.22 -13.37
CA ILE A 86 3.20 -3.18 -12.42
C ILE A 86 3.06 -4.53 -13.11
N SER A 87 3.41 -5.62 -12.41
CA SER A 87 3.39 -6.96 -12.99
C SER A 87 3.09 -8.02 -11.94
N LEU A 88 2.55 -9.14 -12.38
CA LEU A 88 2.27 -10.29 -11.52
C LEU A 88 3.45 -11.24 -11.48
N ILE A 89 3.81 -11.72 -10.31
CA ILE A 89 4.77 -12.81 -10.10
C ILE A 89 3.94 -14.03 -9.66
N PRO A 90 3.76 -15.04 -10.54
CA PRO A 90 2.98 -16.23 -10.23
C PRO A 90 3.40 -16.87 -8.90
N GLY A 91 2.42 -17.20 -8.06
CA GLY A 91 2.65 -17.80 -6.73
C GLY A 91 3.36 -16.90 -5.70
N THR A 92 3.70 -15.66 -6.04
CA THR A 92 4.39 -14.73 -5.13
C THR A 92 3.55 -13.49 -4.83
N GLY A 93 3.08 -12.76 -5.85
CA GLY A 93 2.36 -11.50 -5.66
C GLY A 93 2.53 -10.49 -6.77
N ILE A 94 2.52 -9.21 -6.40
CA ILE A 94 2.54 -8.05 -7.31
C ILE A 94 3.89 -7.35 -7.20
N LYS A 95 4.52 -7.06 -8.35
CA LYS A 95 5.76 -6.29 -8.45
C LYS A 95 5.51 -4.93 -9.07
N LEU A 96 5.85 -3.88 -8.33
CA LEU A 96 5.89 -2.50 -8.80
C LEU A 96 7.34 -2.08 -9.03
N VAL A 97 7.61 -1.49 -10.20
CA VAL A 97 8.90 -0.87 -10.52
C VAL A 97 8.64 0.56 -10.94
N ILE A 98 9.20 1.50 -10.20
CA ILE A 98 9.22 2.93 -10.53
C ILE A 98 10.64 3.26 -10.97
N GLY A 99 10.76 3.82 -12.17
CA GLY A 99 12.02 4.22 -12.77
C GLY A 99 12.09 5.71 -13.05
N ASN A 100 13.28 6.27 -12.82
CA ASN A 100 13.58 7.67 -13.09
C ASN A 100 12.59 8.67 -12.44
N ALA A 101 12.15 8.39 -11.22
CA ALA A 101 11.33 9.33 -10.46
C ALA A 101 12.13 10.63 -10.17
N SER A 102 11.41 11.75 -10.16
CA SER A 102 11.96 13.09 -9.92
C SER A 102 11.18 13.82 -8.83
N LEU A 103 11.88 14.69 -8.11
CA LEU A 103 11.33 15.53 -7.04
C LEU A 103 11.87 16.95 -7.20
N THR A 104 10.99 17.93 -7.07
CA THR A 104 11.37 19.34 -6.94
C THR A 104 11.02 19.80 -5.54
N ILE A 105 11.99 20.40 -4.85
CA ILE A 105 11.87 20.82 -3.46
C ILE A 105 12.24 22.28 -3.37
N ASP A 106 11.33 23.11 -2.87
CA ASP A 106 11.65 24.48 -2.50
C ASP A 106 12.04 24.55 -1.03
N MET A 107 13.03 25.38 -0.73
CA MET A 107 13.48 25.62 0.63
C MET A 107 14.02 27.04 0.80
N ASN A 108 13.88 27.55 2.01
CA ASN A 108 14.59 28.72 2.47
C ASN A 108 15.87 28.30 3.19
N TRP A 109 16.91 29.12 3.10
CA TRP A 109 18.16 28.89 3.81
C TRP A 109 18.68 30.18 4.43
N ASN A 110 19.35 30.03 5.56
CA ASN A 110 20.04 31.09 6.29
C ASN A 110 21.36 30.52 6.80
N ILE A 111 22.45 31.16 6.43
CA ILE A 111 23.80 30.77 6.83
C ILE A 111 24.46 31.93 7.54
N ARG A 112 25.11 31.64 8.67
CA ARG A 112 25.87 32.59 9.45
C ARG A 112 27.26 32.05 9.75
N THR A 113 28.28 32.82 9.37
CA THR A 113 29.67 32.60 9.76
C THR A 113 30.12 33.75 10.68
N TRP A 114 31.38 33.71 11.12
CA TRP A 114 31.96 34.82 11.88
C TRP A 114 32.18 36.09 11.06
N MET A 115 32.34 35.98 9.73
CA MET A 115 32.62 37.12 8.83
C MET A 115 31.39 37.67 8.12
N PHE A 116 30.40 36.83 7.82
CA PHE A 116 29.22 37.24 7.07
C PHE A 116 27.98 36.40 7.40
N LYS A 117 26.83 36.95 7.04
CA LYS A 117 25.52 36.30 7.10
C LYS A 117 24.88 36.40 5.73
N ASP A 118 24.25 35.33 5.29
CA ASP A 118 23.56 35.24 4.02
C ASP A 118 22.26 34.45 4.17
N SER A 119 21.28 34.72 3.32
CA SER A 119 20.00 34.00 3.33
C SER A 119 19.29 34.15 2.00
N GLY A 120 18.50 33.14 1.64
CA GLY A 120 17.74 33.16 0.40
C GLY A 120 16.74 32.02 0.30
N ARG A 121 16.21 31.87 -0.91
CA ARG A 121 15.37 30.75 -1.33
C ARG A 121 16.10 30.00 -2.44
N SER A 122 16.00 28.68 -2.44
CA SER A 122 16.56 27.83 -3.48
C SER A 122 15.68 26.63 -3.72
N THR A 123 15.84 26.05 -4.89
CA THR A 123 15.12 24.87 -5.35
C THR A 123 16.11 23.73 -5.52
N VAL A 124 15.80 22.56 -4.98
CA VAL A 124 16.58 21.34 -5.16
C VAL A 124 15.83 20.44 -6.14
N TYR A 125 16.55 19.97 -7.14
CA TYR A 125 16.08 18.97 -8.09
C TYR A 125 16.73 17.64 -7.77
N ILE A 126 15.91 16.62 -7.56
CA ILE A 126 16.33 15.24 -7.35
C ILE A 126 15.78 14.41 -8.50
N SER A 127 16.63 13.61 -9.14
CA SER A 127 16.23 12.78 -10.27
C SER A 127 16.97 11.45 -10.26
N LYS A 128 16.59 10.54 -11.18
CA LYS A 128 17.15 9.19 -11.30
C LYS A 128 16.92 8.33 -10.05
N VAL A 129 15.79 8.51 -9.39
CA VAL A 129 15.37 7.63 -8.29
C VAL A 129 14.65 6.42 -8.89
N PHE A 130 15.09 5.21 -8.56
CA PHE A 130 14.36 3.98 -8.89
C PHE A 130 14.00 3.22 -7.64
N VAL A 131 12.79 2.68 -7.64
CA VAL A 131 12.22 1.90 -6.55
C VAL A 131 11.64 0.62 -7.13
N THR A 132 11.94 -0.51 -6.50
CA THR A 132 11.29 -1.79 -6.78
C THR A 132 10.64 -2.27 -5.50
N ALA A 133 9.35 -2.55 -5.55
CA ALA A 133 8.57 -3.10 -4.44
C ALA A 133 7.87 -4.38 -4.89
N ILE A 134 7.87 -5.39 -4.02
CA ILE A 134 7.16 -6.64 -4.20
C ILE A 134 6.20 -6.78 -3.03
N PHE A 135 4.92 -6.88 -3.37
CA PHE A 135 3.82 -7.07 -2.44
C PHE A 135 3.31 -8.50 -2.55
N SER A 136 3.09 -9.14 -1.42
CA SER A 136 2.40 -10.42 -1.33
C SER A 136 1.01 -10.22 -0.77
N THR A 137 0.09 -11.11 -1.10
CA THR A 137 -1.26 -11.16 -0.53
C THR A 137 -1.37 -12.36 0.43
N PRO A 138 -0.86 -12.25 1.68
CA PRO A 138 -1.08 -13.30 2.67
C PRO A 138 -2.57 -13.38 3.04
N LEU A 139 -3.03 -14.58 3.41
CA LEU A 139 -4.31 -14.74 4.09
C LEU A 139 -4.09 -14.39 5.55
N ASP A 140 -4.97 -13.58 6.12
CA ASP A 140 -5.04 -13.54 7.58
C ASP A 140 -5.83 -14.75 8.11
N ASN A 141 -5.66 -15.07 9.39
CA ASN A 141 -6.33 -16.22 10.00
C ASN A 141 -7.86 -16.03 10.13
N THR A 142 -8.38 -14.87 9.72
CA THR A 142 -9.79 -14.45 9.83
C THR A 142 -10.53 -14.43 8.49
N GLY A 143 -9.85 -14.72 7.38
CA GLY A 143 -10.46 -14.77 6.04
C GLY A 143 -10.53 -13.41 5.33
N HIS A 144 -9.86 -12.37 5.84
CA HIS A 144 -9.71 -11.10 5.11
C HIS A 144 -8.57 -11.14 4.10
N THR A 145 -8.71 -10.31 3.07
CA THR A 145 -7.61 -9.98 2.16
C THR A 145 -6.60 -9.12 2.90
N SER A 146 -5.35 -9.59 3.02
CA SER A 146 -4.24 -8.78 3.53
C SER A 146 -3.21 -8.54 2.42
N ILE A 147 -2.54 -7.39 2.48
CA ILE A 147 -1.42 -7.03 1.59
C ILE A 147 -0.20 -6.68 2.43
N ALA A 148 0.96 -7.23 2.05
CA ALA A 148 2.20 -6.99 2.78
C ALA A 148 3.36 -6.70 1.83
N LEU A 149 4.23 -5.78 2.22
CA LEU A 149 5.47 -5.49 1.50
C LEU A 149 6.54 -6.52 1.84
N THR A 150 6.75 -7.49 0.95
CA THR A 150 7.72 -8.59 1.11
C THR A 150 9.15 -8.10 0.85
N SER A 151 9.34 -7.31 -0.20
CA SER A 151 10.65 -6.80 -0.60
C SER A 151 10.52 -5.38 -1.10
N CYS A 152 11.46 -4.52 -0.71
CA CYS A 152 11.57 -3.18 -1.24
C CYS A 152 13.05 -2.84 -1.41
N ARG A 153 13.36 -2.22 -2.55
CA ARG A 153 14.70 -1.75 -2.86
C ARG A 153 14.60 -0.39 -3.53
N THR A 154 15.23 0.59 -2.92
CA THR A 154 15.52 1.88 -3.54
C THR A 154 16.95 1.86 -4.08
N THR A 155 17.16 2.50 -5.22
CA THR A 155 18.49 2.55 -5.86
C THR A 155 19.46 3.33 -4.99
N SER A 156 20.62 2.76 -4.71
CA SER A 156 21.71 3.42 -3.99
C SER A 156 22.71 4.16 -4.89
N GLY A 157 22.50 4.12 -6.22
CA GLY A 157 23.38 4.68 -7.26
C GLY A 157 23.22 6.20 -7.50
N ASP A 158 23.47 6.64 -8.74
CA ASP A 158 23.56 8.05 -9.21
C ASP A 158 22.23 8.82 -9.13
N ILE A 159 21.62 8.92 -7.95
CA ILE A 159 20.59 9.92 -7.67
C ILE A 159 21.23 11.27 -7.91
N ASP A 160 20.73 11.99 -8.91
CA ASP A 160 21.26 13.29 -9.30
C ASP A 160 20.53 14.36 -8.48
N ILE A 161 21.30 15.04 -7.63
CA ILE A 161 20.82 16.08 -6.72
C ILE A 161 21.52 17.38 -7.11
N LYS A 162 20.71 18.37 -7.52
CA LYS A 162 21.14 19.68 -8.01
C LYS A 162 20.43 20.80 -7.27
N LEU A 163 21.15 21.88 -6.99
CA LEU A 163 20.59 23.11 -6.43
C LEU A 163 20.42 24.14 -7.56
N SER A 164 19.32 24.88 -7.57
CA SER A 164 19.09 26.00 -8.49
C SER A 164 20.10 27.13 -8.24
N GLY A 165 20.57 27.77 -9.32
CA GLY A 165 21.55 28.86 -9.28
C GLY A 165 22.95 28.50 -9.78
N LYS A 166 23.80 29.52 -9.94
CA LYS A 166 25.18 29.41 -10.41
C LYS A 166 26.13 29.02 -9.28
N SER A 167 27.35 28.61 -9.62
CA SER A 167 28.44 28.36 -8.66
C SER A 167 28.61 29.54 -7.70
N GLY A 168 28.59 29.25 -6.40
CA GLY A 168 28.68 30.24 -5.34
C GLY A 168 28.82 29.58 -3.98
N PHE A 169 28.91 30.38 -2.91
CA PHE A 169 29.12 29.87 -1.55
C PHE A 169 28.04 28.85 -1.14
N LEU A 170 26.76 29.17 -1.35
CA LEU A 170 25.65 28.26 -1.04
C LEU A 170 25.74 26.95 -1.83
N HIS A 171 26.05 27.03 -3.13
CA HIS A 171 26.18 25.84 -3.97
C HIS A 171 27.29 24.93 -3.43
N ASN A 172 28.45 25.49 -3.06
CA ASN A 172 29.54 24.73 -2.46
C ASN A 172 29.15 24.12 -1.11
N PHE A 173 28.44 24.87 -0.25
CA PHE A 173 27.91 24.35 1.00
C PHE A 173 26.96 23.17 0.76
N PHE A 174 26.01 23.31 -0.15
CA PHE A 174 25.03 22.29 -0.48
C PHE A 174 25.72 21.00 -0.97
N ILE A 175 26.61 21.11 -1.95
CA ILE A 175 27.35 19.96 -2.51
C ILE A 175 28.20 19.28 -1.44
N LYS A 176 28.86 20.06 -0.58
CA LYS A 176 29.81 19.53 0.41
C LYS A 176 29.11 18.87 1.60
N TYR A 177 28.04 19.48 2.12
CA TYR A 177 27.47 19.08 3.41
C TYR A 177 26.07 18.45 3.30
N LEU A 178 25.22 18.87 2.35
CA LEU A 178 23.82 18.43 2.31
C LEU A 178 23.55 17.32 1.30
N LYS A 179 24.26 17.30 0.17
CA LYS A 179 24.03 16.32 -0.90
C LYS A 179 24.09 14.87 -0.40
N LYS A 180 25.10 14.53 0.41
CA LYS A 180 25.27 13.16 0.95
C LYS A 180 24.19 12.80 1.98
N PRO A 181 23.88 13.61 3.00
CA PRO A 181 22.76 13.36 3.91
C PRO A 181 21.42 13.20 3.20
N ILE A 182 21.12 14.04 2.21
CA ILE A 182 19.87 13.94 1.43
C ILE A 182 19.83 12.61 0.68
N HIS A 183 20.90 12.27 -0.05
CA HIS A 183 21.01 10.98 -0.74
C HIS A 183 20.77 9.81 0.23
N ARG A 184 21.44 9.82 1.37
CA ARG A 184 21.30 8.77 2.39
C ARG A 184 19.88 8.69 2.93
N SER A 185 19.26 9.82 3.22
CA SER A 185 17.88 9.89 3.74
C SER A 185 16.90 9.29 2.74
N LEU A 186 17.01 9.64 1.45
CA LEU A 186 16.17 9.05 0.39
C LEU A 186 16.33 7.53 0.34
N VAL A 187 17.57 7.04 0.26
CA VAL A 187 17.83 5.60 0.17
C VAL A 187 17.35 4.85 1.41
N THR A 188 17.49 5.45 2.60
CA THR A 188 17.18 4.78 3.87
C THR A 188 15.70 4.84 4.22
N ASN A 189 15.01 5.96 3.92
CA ASN A 189 13.64 6.22 4.37
C ASN A 189 12.57 5.90 3.31
N SER A 190 12.90 5.81 2.02
CA SER A 190 11.89 5.49 0.99
C SER A 190 11.17 4.17 1.24
N CYS A 191 11.90 3.07 1.48
CA CYS A 191 11.27 1.77 1.69
C CYS A 191 10.47 1.66 3.00
N PRO A 192 10.96 2.18 4.14
CA PRO A 192 10.14 2.31 5.34
C PRO A 192 8.85 3.10 5.12
N ASN A 193 8.91 4.24 4.42
CA ASN A 193 7.72 5.04 4.14
C ASN A 193 6.72 4.28 3.25
N ILE A 194 7.20 3.57 2.22
CA ILE A 194 6.36 2.71 1.39
C ILE A 194 5.72 1.61 2.25
N ARG A 195 6.47 0.99 3.16
CA ARG A 195 5.94 -0.03 4.07
C ARG A 195 4.81 0.53 4.92
N SER A 196 4.98 1.70 5.54
CA SER A 196 3.95 2.33 6.35
C SER A 196 2.71 2.67 5.54
N GLY A 197 2.86 3.16 4.30
CA GLY A 197 1.73 3.40 3.41
C GLY A 197 0.96 2.13 3.07
N ILE A 198 1.65 1.01 2.82
CA ILE A 198 1.01 -0.28 2.58
C ILE A 198 0.32 -0.82 3.82
N GLN A 199 0.86 -0.58 5.03
CA GLN A 199 0.22 -0.97 6.28
C GLN A 199 -1.13 -0.27 6.46
N LEU A 200 -1.23 1.02 6.13
CA LEU A 200 -2.51 1.74 6.16
C LEU A 200 -3.51 1.16 5.17
N ILE A 201 -3.08 0.83 3.94
CA ILE A 201 -3.94 0.19 2.94
C ILE A 201 -4.40 -1.19 3.42
N ASP A 202 -3.51 -1.96 4.06
CA ASP A 202 -3.82 -3.27 4.64
C ASP A 202 -4.85 -3.15 5.78
N GLU A 203 -4.72 -2.13 6.64
CA GLU A 203 -5.70 -1.81 7.69
C GLU A 203 -7.07 -1.46 7.10
N ASP A 204 -7.11 -0.62 6.05
CA ASP A 204 -8.33 -0.28 5.33
C ASP A 204 -8.98 -1.53 4.71
N LEU A 205 -8.18 -2.40 4.08
CA LEU A 205 -8.67 -3.65 3.50
C LEU A 205 -9.23 -4.61 4.54
N ARG A 206 -8.61 -4.69 5.73
CA ARG A 206 -9.13 -5.48 6.86
C ARG A 206 -10.38 -4.89 7.48
N SER A 207 -10.58 -3.57 7.40
CA SER A 207 -11.78 -2.91 7.91
C SER A 207 -13.03 -3.18 7.07
N LEU A 208 -12.87 -3.73 5.85
CA LEU A 208 -13.99 -4.11 5.01
C LEU A 208 -14.75 -5.26 5.66
N ASN A 209 -16.00 -5.00 6.04
CA ASN A 209 -16.88 -6.00 6.63
C ASN A 209 -17.04 -7.20 5.69
N VAL A 210 -16.70 -8.37 6.20
CA VAL A 210 -16.86 -9.64 5.51
C VAL A 210 -18.30 -10.10 5.51
N LEU A 211 -19.04 -9.75 6.57
CA LEU A 211 -20.47 -9.95 6.70
C LEU A 211 -21.19 -8.66 6.30
N MET A 212 -21.91 -8.71 5.19
CA MET A 212 -22.71 -7.59 4.70
C MET A 212 -24.19 -7.85 5.01
N PRO A 213 -24.84 -7.04 5.86
CA PRO A 213 -26.28 -7.17 6.08
C PRO A 213 -27.04 -6.82 4.80
N ILE A 214 -27.97 -7.70 4.40
CA ILE A 214 -28.94 -7.41 3.34
C ILE A 214 -30.17 -6.74 3.97
N ASP A 215 -30.66 -7.31 5.06
CA ASP A 215 -31.82 -6.86 5.83
C ASP A 215 -31.71 -7.32 7.30
N ASP A 216 -32.76 -7.11 8.10
CA ASP A 216 -32.78 -7.46 9.53
C ASP A 216 -32.70 -8.98 9.82
N LEU A 217 -32.81 -9.82 8.78
CA LEU A 217 -32.91 -11.28 8.90
C LEU A 217 -31.74 -12.01 8.24
N ALA A 218 -31.05 -11.38 7.28
CA ALA A 218 -30.04 -12.00 6.44
C ALA A 218 -28.78 -11.13 6.28
N GLU A 219 -27.64 -11.79 6.40
CA GLU A 219 -26.31 -11.25 6.09
C GLU A 219 -25.65 -12.12 5.02
N VAL A 220 -24.74 -11.56 4.23
CA VAL A 220 -23.90 -12.33 3.31
C VAL A 220 -22.48 -12.36 3.81
N ASP A 221 -21.98 -13.57 4.03
CA ASP A 221 -20.57 -13.83 4.23
C ASP A 221 -19.86 -13.83 2.87
N TYR A 222 -18.99 -12.84 2.66
CA TYR A 222 -18.07 -12.70 1.53
C TYR A 222 -16.62 -13.05 1.93
N SER A 223 -16.40 -13.86 2.96
CA SER A 223 -15.05 -14.28 3.41
C SER A 223 -14.26 -14.91 2.29
N LEU A 224 -12.94 -14.74 2.30
CA LEU A 224 -12.08 -15.53 1.42
C LEU A 224 -12.22 -17.02 1.77
N ASN A 225 -12.50 -17.80 0.74
CA ASN A 225 -12.53 -19.25 0.77
C ASN A 225 -11.10 -19.83 0.76
N SER A 226 -10.17 -19.15 0.10
CA SER A 226 -8.76 -19.54 0.03
C SER A 226 -7.85 -18.33 -0.24
N LEU A 227 -6.53 -18.56 -0.16
CA LEU A 227 -5.50 -17.57 -0.51
C LEU A 227 -5.73 -17.03 -1.93
N PRO A 228 -5.59 -15.71 -2.16
CA PRO A 228 -5.63 -15.14 -3.51
C PRO A 228 -4.63 -15.85 -4.43
N ALA A 229 -5.11 -16.45 -5.50
CA ALA A 229 -4.29 -17.21 -6.42
C ALA A 229 -3.72 -16.27 -7.49
N VAL A 230 -2.41 -16.02 -7.42
CA VAL A 230 -1.72 -15.11 -8.34
C VAL A 230 -1.22 -15.88 -9.56
N PHE A 231 -1.81 -15.59 -10.71
CA PHE A 231 -1.44 -16.13 -12.02
C PHE A 231 -0.88 -15.02 -12.94
N ARG A 232 -0.49 -15.38 -14.16
CA ARG A 232 -0.35 -14.43 -15.26
C ARG A 232 -1.43 -14.76 -16.30
N PRO A 233 -2.29 -13.81 -16.70
CA PRO A 233 -2.24 -12.35 -16.46
C PRO A 233 -3.21 -11.81 -15.37
N PHE A 234 -3.60 -12.61 -14.37
CA PHE A 234 -4.62 -12.21 -13.40
C PHE A 234 -4.42 -12.78 -11.99
N ILE A 235 -5.09 -12.18 -11.01
CA ILE A 235 -5.26 -12.68 -9.65
C ILE A 235 -6.72 -13.14 -9.50
N ASP A 236 -6.93 -14.35 -8.99
CA ASP A 236 -8.24 -14.85 -8.61
C ASP A 236 -8.43 -14.75 -7.09
N LEU A 237 -9.57 -14.22 -6.67
CA LEU A 237 -10.05 -14.15 -5.30
C LEU A 237 -11.29 -15.03 -5.20
N ASP A 238 -11.19 -16.07 -4.38
CA ASP A 238 -12.26 -17.03 -4.17
C ASP A 238 -13.02 -16.65 -2.90
N LEU A 239 -14.27 -16.22 -3.03
CA LEU A 239 -15.11 -15.81 -1.91
C LEU A 239 -16.13 -16.90 -1.60
N LYS A 240 -16.32 -17.18 -0.31
CA LYS A 240 -17.52 -17.81 0.21
C LYS A 240 -18.63 -16.80 -0.06
N VAL A 241 -19.74 -17.18 -0.67
CA VAL A 241 -20.91 -16.31 -0.80
C VAL A 241 -22.05 -17.11 -0.24
N ILE A 242 -22.30 -16.90 1.04
CA ILE A 242 -23.22 -17.71 1.82
C ILE A 242 -24.13 -16.76 2.58
N ALA A 243 -25.44 -17.01 2.52
CA ALA A 243 -26.40 -16.25 3.31
C ALA A 243 -26.44 -16.80 4.74
N CYS A 244 -26.26 -15.93 5.72
CA CYS A 244 -26.31 -16.23 7.14
C CYS A 244 -27.52 -15.56 7.77
N SER A 245 -28.19 -16.24 8.70
CA SER A 245 -29.26 -15.62 9.48
C SER A 245 -28.65 -14.65 10.50
N ALA A 246 -29.10 -13.39 10.47
CA ALA A 246 -28.69 -12.38 11.45
C ALA A 246 -29.14 -12.71 12.88
N ILE A 247 -30.19 -13.54 13.03
CA ILE A 247 -30.80 -13.88 14.33
C ILE A 247 -30.17 -15.13 14.93
N CYS A 248 -29.87 -16.14 14.11
CA CYS A 248 -29.39 -17.44 14.58
C CYS A 248 -27.88 -17.66 14.36
N GLN A 249 -27.20 -16.81 13.58
CA GLN A 249 -25.81 -16.99 13.13
C GLN A 249 -25.56 -18.35 12.43
N ASP A 250 -26.62 -18.95 11.89
CA ASP A 250 -26.55 -20.14 11.05
C ASP A 250 -26.41 -19.73 9.58
N CYS A 251 -25.36 -20.24 8.91
CA CYS A 251 -25.07 -19.96 7.50
C CYS A 251 -25.52 -21.11 6.60
N TYR A 252 -26.34 -20.82 5.59
CA TYR A 252 -26.87 -21.79 4.62
C TYR A 252 -26.27 -21.54 3.23
N GLY A 253 -25.67 -22.58 2.64
CA GLY A 253 -25.16 -22.52 1.27
C GLY A 253 -26.24 -22.12 0.27
N PHE A 254 -25.87 -21.32 -0.74
CA PHE A 254 -26.75 -20.68 -1.75
C PHE A 254 -27.73 -21.64 -2.46
N LEU A 255 -27.51 -22.96 -2.37
CA LEU A 255 -28.39 -23.99 -2.92
C LEU A 255 -29.71 -24.20 -2.15
N LEU A 256 -29.91 -23.59 -0.98
CA LEU A 256 -31.14 -23.77 -0.17
C LEU A 256 -32.13 -22.61 -0.23
N LEU A 257 -31.82 -21.50 -0.91
CA LEU A 257 -32.73 -20.34 -0.99
C LEU A 257 -33.67 -20.36 -2.21
N TYR A 258 -33.47 -21.27 -3.16
CA TYR A 258 -34.39 -21.50 -4.29
C TYR A 258 -35.15 -22.82 -4.11
N ASP A 259 -35.93 -22.94 -3.03
CA ASP A 259 -37.06 -23.85 -3.06
C ASP A 259 -38.24 -23.36 -2.20
N PRO A 260 -39.05 -22.38 -2.67
CA PRO A 260 -40.34 -22.08 -2.04
C PRO A 260 -41.44 -23.07 -2.44
N LEU A 261 -41.14 -24.12 -3.23
CA LEU A 261 -42.16 -24.98 -3.84
C LEU A 261 -41.95 -26.47 -3.58
N SER A 262 -41.68 -26.84 -2.32
CA SER A 262 -41.69 -28.25 -1.92
C SER A 262 -41.95 -28.41 -0.42
N LYS A 263 -43.17 -28.05 0.02
CA LYS A 263 -43.89 -28.66 1.16
C LYS A 263 -45.17 -27.87 1.49
N MET A 264 -46.13 -27.86 0.55
CA MET A 264 -47.55 -27.87 0.92
C MET A 264 -48.17 -29.09 0.24
N ASN A 265 -47.92 -30.24 0.83
CA ASN A 265 -48.81 -31.39 0.70
C ASN A 265 -48.74 -32.16 2.02
N MET A 266 -49.69 -31.84 2.90
CA MET A 266 -50.19 -32.78 3.88
C MET A 266 -51.67 -32.48 4.11
N THR A 267 -52.46 -33.44 3.65
CA THR A 267 -53.91 -33.57 3.58
C THR A 267 -54.61 -33.65 4.93
N ALA A 268 -55.83 -33.11 5.00
CA ALA A 268 -57.03 -33.80 5.46
C ALA A 268 -58.25 -33.15 4.81
#